data_AF-A0A6N6N5P9-F1
#
_entry.id   AF-A0A6N6N5P9-F1
#
_cell.length_a   1.000
_cell.length_b   1.000
_cell.length_c   1.000
_cell.angle_alpha   90.00
_cell.angle_beta   90.00
_cell.angle_gamma   90.00
#
_symmetry.space_group_name_H-M   'P 1'
#
loop_
_entity.id
_entity.type
_entity.pdbx_description
1 polymer ?
#
loop_
_entity_poly.entity_id
_entity_poly.type
_entity_poly.pdbx_seq_one_letter_code
_entity_poly.pdbx_strand_id
1 'polypeptide(L)'
;MNKHRCRAFTIIELITVLVVLGILAAVIAPRFFDLQEDARLRAAEGAVAEGISRFRMSYENYQLATNGREPSQDSSGFTDVMGFAPDTDVDVGDYVLQYHLGSGGSAEIIEIRAYSKAEDGSAGNLLTSHNATWPEH
;
A
#
# COMPACT_ATOMS: atom_id res chain seq x y z
N MET A 1 11.37 28.78 59.61
CA MET A 1 12.09 28.60 58.33
C MET A 1 11.94 27.15 57.92
N ASN A 2 11.06 26.87 56.96
CA ASN A 2 10.56 25.53 56.66
C ASN A 2 11.64 24.70 55.96
N LYS A 3 12.11 23.63 56.60
CA LYS A 3 13.09 22.71 56.01
C LYS A 3 12.40 21.83 54.97
N HIS A 4 12.67 22.08 53.69
CA HIS A 4 12.30 21.19 52.59
C HIS A 4 13.16 19.92 52.68
N ARG A 5 12.56 18.82 53.11
CA ARG A 5 13.17 17.49 53.04
C ARG A 5 13.08 17.00 51.59
N CYS A 6 14.16 17.11 50.82
CA CYS A 6 14.29 16.32 49.60
C CYS A 6 14.47 14.85 50.01
N ARG A 7 13.51 14.00 49.67
CA ARG A 7 13.65 12.54 49.74
C ARG A 7 14.63 12.12 48.65
N ALA A 8 15.75 11.52 49.05
CA ALA A 8 16.65 10.84 48.12
C ALA A 8 16.00 9.51 47.68
N PHE A 9 16.07 9.22 46.38
CA PHE A 9 15.52 8.00 45.76
C PHE A 9 16.37 6.79 46.14
N THR A 10 15.75 5.62 46.32
CA THR A 10 16.51 4.41 46.71
C THR A 10 17.06 3.68 45.50
N ILE A 11 18.23 3.05 45.62
CA ILE A 11 18.83 2.28 44.51
C ILE A 11 17.92 1.11 44.09
N ILE A 12 17.24 0.48 45.04
CA ILE A 12 16.29 -0.60 44.75
C ILE A 12 15.11 -0.12 43.90
N GLU A 13 14.68 1.12 44.07
CA GLU A 13 13.60 1.73 43.29
C GLU A 13 14.04 1.90 41.83
N LEU A 14 15.29 2.32 41.59
CA LEU A 14 15.84 2.39 40.24
C LEU A 14 15.96 1.01 39.59
N ILE A 15 16.46 0.01 40.33
CA ILE A 15 16.60 -1.37 39.82
C ILE A 15 15.23 -1.96 39.48
N THR A 16 14.24 -1.78 40.35
CA THR A 16 12.89 -2.32 40.14
C THR A 16 12.25 -1.70 38.89
N VAL A 17 12.43 -0.40 38.67
CA VAL A 17 11.95 0.28 37.45
C VAL A 17 12.63 -0.29 36.20
N LEU A 18 13.94 -0.50 36.21
CA LEU A 18 14.65 -1.10 35.08
C LEU A 18 14.19 -2.54 34.79
N VAL A 19 13.92 -3.34 35.84
CA VAL A 19 13.39 -4.69 35.69
C VAL A 19 12.00 -4.67 35.05
N VAL A 20 11.10 -3.81 35.53
CA VAL A 20 9.75 -3.67 34.96
C VAL A 20 9.81 -3.19 33.50
N LEU A 21 10.63 -2.18 33.20
CA LEU A 21 10.83 -1.71 31.82
C LEU A 21 11.42 -2.80 30.92
N GLY A 22 12.34 -3.63 31.43
CA GLY A 22 12.90 -4.76 30.70
C GLY A 22 11.86 -5.82 30.34
N ILE A 23 10.97 -6.17 31.27
CA ILE A 23 9.87 -7.13 31.02
C ILE A 23 8.88 -6.56 30.00
N LEU A 24 8.48 -5.29 30.18
CA LEU A 24 7.56 -4.63 29.24
C LEU A 24 8.14 -4.55 27.82
N ALA A 25 9.42 -4.20 27.69
CA ALA A 25 10.09 -4.15 26.40
C ALA A 25 10.13 -5.53 25.72
N ALA A 26 10.45 -6.59 26.48
CA ALA A 26 10.50 -7.96 25.95
C ALA A 26 9.14 -8.45 25.43
N VAL A 27 8.03 -8.04 26.05
CA VAL A 27 6.67 -8.44 25.65
C VAL A 27 6.14 -7.58 24.50
N ILE A 28 6.42 -6.27 24.50
CA ILE A 28 5.86 -5.32 23.52
C ILE A 28 6.59 -5.38 22.18
N ALA A 29 7.92 -5.54 22.18
CA ALA A 29 8.73 -5.51 20.97
C ALA A 29 8.22 -6.43 19.84
N PRO A 30 7.94 -7.74 20.04
CA PRO A 30 7.51 -8.62 18.95
C PRO A 30 6.18 -8.16 18.33
N ARG A 31 5.17 -7.87 19.17
CA ARG A 31 3.86 -7.39 18.68
C ARG A 31 3.95 -6.05 17.95
N PHE A 32 4.88 -5.17 18.35
CA PHE A 32 5.06 -3.90 17.68
C PHE A 32 5.57 -4.07 16.25
N PHE A 33 6.42 -5.07 15.98
CA PHE A 33 6.85 -5.39 14.63
C PHE A 33 5.71 -5.98 13.79
N ASP A 34 4.96 -6.93 14.35
CA ASP A 34 3.79 -7.52 13.67
C ASP A 34 2.76 -6.44 13.29
N LEU A 35 2.45 -5.53 14.22
CA LEU A 35 1.49 -4.44 13.97
C LEU A 35 1.95 -3.46 12.88
N GLN A 36 3.25 -3.20 12.78
CA GLN A 36 3.79 -2.35 11.71
C GLN A 36 3.70 -3.03 10.34
N GLU A 37 3.97 -4.33 10.27
CA GLU A 37 3.83 -5.10 9.05
C GLU A 37 2.37 -5.17 8.60
N ASP A 38 1.45 -5.48 9.52
CA ASP A 38 0.00 -5.47 9.25
C ASP A 38 -0.49 -4.09 8.79
N ALA A 39 -0.03 -3.02 9.45
CA ALA A 39 -0.40 -1.66 9.06
C ALA A 39 0.09 -1.33 7.64
N ARG A 40 1.33 -1.74 7.30
CA ARG A 40 1.91 -1.55 5.97
C ARG A 40 1.14 -2.31 4.90
N LEU A 41 0.73 -3.56 5.18
CA LEU A 41 -0.05 -4.37 4.25
C LEU A 41 -1.43 -3.76 4.02
N ARG A 42 -2.14 -3.35 5.07
CA ARG A 42 -3.47 -2.70 4.95
C ARG A 42 -3.42 -1.38 4.18
N ALA A 43 -2.36 -0.60 4.37
CA ALA A 43 -2.17 0.63 3.60
C ALA A 43 -1.87 0.33 2.12
N ALA A 44 -1.13 -0.76 1.81
CA ALA A 44 -0.93 -1.23 0.44
C ALA A 44 -2.25 -1.74 -0.19
N GLU A 45 -3.11 -2.43 0.56
CA GLU A 45 -4.46 -2.79 0.11
C GLU A 45 -5.30 -1.55 -0.23
N GLY A 46 -5.18 -0.49 0.58
CA GLY A 46 -5.79 0.81 0.30
C GLY A 46 -5.30 1.42 -1.03
N ALA A 47 -3.99 1.33 -1.30
CA ALA A 47 -3.43 1.77 -2.57
C ALA A 47 -3.97 0.97 -3.76
N VAL A 48 -4.13 -0.35 -3.63
CA VAL A 48 -4.76 -1.16 -4.69
C VAL A 48 -6.23 -0.78 -4.90
N ALA A 49 -6.99 -0.53 -3.83
CA ALA A 49 -8.37 -0.08 -3.92
C ALA A 49 -8.48 1.27 -4.67
N GLU A 50 -7.55 2.18 -4.42
CA GLU A 50 -7.43 3.41 -5.21
C GLU A 50 -7.12 3.11 -6.68
N GLY A 51 -6.19 2.19 -6.96
CA GLY A 51 -5.87 1.74 -8.30
C GLY A 51 -7.07 1.20 -9.08
N ILE A 52 -7.92 0.41 -8.43
CA ILE A 52 -9.19 -0.10 -8.99
C ILE A 52 -10.15 1.06 -9.29
N SER A 53 -10.28 2.02 -8.37
CA SER A 53 -11.12 3.19 -8.55
C SER A 53 -10.66 4.05 -9.74
N ARG A 54 -9.36 4.32 -9.83
CA ARG A 54 -8.74 5.04 -10.96
C ARG A 54 -9.04 4.34 -12.29
N PHE A 55 -8.88 3.02 -12.34
CA PHE A 55 -9.17 2.23 -13.53
C PHE A 55 -10.64 2.36 -13.97
N ARG A 56 -11.59 2.24 -13.03
CA ARG A 56 -13.03 2.40 -13.32
C ARG A 56 -13.37 3.80 -13.83
N MET A 57 -12.87 4.84 -13.17
CA MET A 57 -13.10 6.22 -13.61
C MET A 57 -12.51 6.49 -14.99
N SER A 58 -11.32 5.94 -15.28
CA SER A 58 -10.69 6.10 -16.59
C SER A 58 -11.49 5.40 -17.69
N TYR A 59 -12.01 4.21 -17.39
CA TYR A 59 -12.88 3.46 -18.29
C TYR A 59 -14.19 4.23 -18.59
N GLU A 60 -14.84 4.78 -17.57
CA GLU A 60 -16.03 5.63 -17.73
C GLU A 60 -15.73 6.85 -18.60
N ASN A 61 -14.62 7.55 -18.33
CA ASN A 61 -14.18 8.70 -19.12
C ASN A 61 -13.92 8.33 -20.59
N TYR A 62 -13.30 7.16 -20.83
CA TYR A 62 -13.05 6.65 -22.17
C TYR A 62 -14.35 6.36 -22.93
N GLN A 63 -15.34 5.73 -22.29
CA GLN A 63 -16.64 5.47 -22.90
C GLN A 63 -17.37 6.77 -23.25
N LEU A 64 -17.34 7.76 -22.36
CA LEU A 64 -17.94 9.08 -22.61
C LEU A 64 -17.28 9.78 -23.80
N ALA A 65 -15.95 9.71 -23.90
CA ALA A 65 -15.19 10.31 -25.00
C ALA A 65 -15.40 9.60 -26.35
N THR A 66 -15.68 8.28 -26.32
CA THR A 66 -15.74 7.43 -27.52
C THR A 66 -17.17 7.01 -27.87
N ASN A 67 -18.18 7.72 -27.36
CA ASN A 67 -19.61 7.43 -27.59
C ASN A 67 -20.00 5.98 -27.29
N GLY A 68 -19.50 5.43 -26.18
CA GLY A 68 -19.80 4.06 -25.73
C GLY A 68 -19.06 2.95 -26.48
N ARG A 69 -18.05 3.26 -27.29
CA ARG A 69 -17.17 2.24 -27.86
C ARG A 69 -16.38 1.55 -26.75
N GLU A 70 -16.34 0.22 -26.79
CA GLU A 70 -15.51 -0.59 -25.87
C GLU A 70 -14.03 -0.53 -26.27
N PRO A 71 -13.10 -0.48 -25.28
CA PRO A 71 -11.68 -0.62 -25.54
C PRO A 71 -11.38 -2.06 -25.99
N SER A 72 -10.34 -2.25 -26.78
CA SER A 72 -9.80 -3.59 -27.01
C SER A 72 -9.25 -4.16 -25.69
N GLN A 73 -9.45 -5.45 -25.45
CA GLN A 73 -8.99 -6.12 -24.23
C GLN A 73 -7.51 -6.49 -24.33
N ASP A 74 -6.67 -5.56 -24.75
CA ASP A 74 -5.24 -5.73 -25.00
C ASP A 74 -4.43 -4.55 -24.45
N SER A 75 -3.11 -4.57 -24.63
CA SER A 75 -2.25 -3.48 -24.17
C SER A 75 -2.59 -2.14 -24.84
N SER A 76 -3.10 -2.16 -26.08
CA SER A 76 -3.48 -0.93 -26.79
C SER A 76 -4.73 -0.30 -26.18
N GLY A 77 -5.80 -1.08 -25.96
CA GLY A 77 -7.02 -0.60 -25.34
C GLY A 77 -6.82 -0.22 -23.87
N PHE A 78 -5.94 -0.92 -23.14
CA PHE A 78 -5.50 -0.46 -21.82
C PHE A 78 -4.87 0.94 -21.88
N THR A 79 -3.96 1.16 -22.85
CA THR A 79 -3.28 2.45 -23.01
C THR A 79 -4.26 3.55 -23.41
N ASP A 80 -5.24 3.25 -24.27
CA ASP A 80 -6.30 4.18 -24.65
C ASP A 80 -7.17 4.60 -23.45
N VAL A 81 -7.44 3.66 -22.53
CA VAL A 81 -8.23 3.92 -21.33
C VAL A 81 -7.44 4.65 -20.26
N MET A 82 -6.22 4.22 -19.96
CA MET A 82 -5.44 4.69 -18.80
C MET A 82 -4.46 5.83 -19.14
N GLY A 83 -4.13 6.02 -20.43
CA GLY A 83 -3.18 7.03 -20.89
C GLY A 83 -1.70 6.66 -20.66
N PHE A 84 -1.41 5.44 -20.24
CA PHE A 84 -0.06 4.91 -20.05
C PHE A 84 -0.01 3.41 -20.39
N ALA A 85 1.17 2.89 -20.70
CA ALA A 85 1.37 1.48 -21.02
C ALA A 85 1.23 0.60 -19.78
N PRO A 86 0.76 -0.66 -19.91
CA PRO A 86 0.71 -1.55 -18.77
C PRO A 86 2.09 -1.86 -18.19
N ASP A 87 2.11 -2.35 -16.94
CA ASP A 87 3.32 -2.55 -16.13
C ASP A 87 4.19 -1.27 -15.96
N THR A 88 3.64 -0.09 -16.25
CA THR A 88 4.26 1.21 -15.92
C THR A 88 4.11 1.48 -14.43
N ASP A 89 5.17 1.97 -13.80
CA ASP A 89 5.16 2.43 -12.42
C ASP A 89 4.28 3.68 -12.27
N VAL A 90 3.19 3.54 -11.51
CA VAL A 90 2.29 4.63 -11.14
C VAL A 90 2.51 4.99 -9.68
N ASP A 91 3.12 6.15 -9.45
CA ASP A 91 3.34 6.69 -8.11
C ASP A 91 2.01 7.06 -7.44
N VAL A 92 1.75 6.50 -6.26
CA VAL A 92 0.59 6.80 -5.40
C VAL A 92 1.02 7.23 -4.00
N GLY A 93 2.19 7.85 -3.89
CA GLY A 93 2.75 8.34 -2.63
C GLY A 93 3.76 7.36 -2.05
N ASP A 94 3.35 6.63 -1.02
CA ASP A 94 4.21 5.66 -0.31
C ASP A 94 4.35 4.33 -1.06
N TYR A 95 3.52 4.12 -2.08
CA TYR A 95 3.45 2.91 -2.88
C TYR A 95 3.56 3.21 -4.37
N VAL A 96 3.90 2.19 -5.13
CA VAL A 96 3.87 2.21 -6.59
C VAL A 96 2.85 1.16 -7.05
N LEU A 97 1.95 1.54 -7.95
CA LEU A 97 1.01 0.63 -8.57
C LEU A 97 1.50 0.24 -9.96
N GLN A 98 1.29 -1.02 -10.32
CA GLN A 98 1.37 -1.48 -11.71
C GLN A 98 0.08 -2.19 -12.08
N TYR A 99 -0.30 -2.05 -13.35
CA TYR A 99 -1.46 -2.71 -13.94
C TYR A 99 -0.95 -3.77 -14.91
N HIS A 100 -1.03 -5.02 -14.50
CA HIS A 100 -0.53 -6.15 -15.27
C HIS A 100 -1.65 -6.79 -16.08
N LEU A 101 -1.40 -7.02 -17.37
CA LEU A 101 -2.31 -7.74 -18.27
C LEU A 101 -1.86 -9.20 -18.38
N GLY A 102 -2.80 -10.14 -18.34
CA GLY A 102 -2.51 -11.57 -18.52
C GLY A 102 -1.69 -11.85 -19.79
N SER A 103 -0.82 -12.86 -19.73
CA SER A 103 0.11 -13.17 -20.83
C SER A 103 -0.63 -13.48 -22.13
N GLY A 104 -0.34 -12.73 -23.19
CA GLY A 104 -0.91 -12.93 -24.53
C GLY A 104 -1.61 -11.72 -25.13
N GLY A 105 -1.65 -10.57 -24.45
CA GLY A 105 -2.25 -9.35 -25.00
C GLY A 105 -3.77 -9.46 -25.21
N SER A 106 -4.42 -10.40 -24.55
CA SER A 106 -5.88 -10.52 -24.46
C SER A 106 -6.22 -10.66 -22.99
N ALA A 107 -6.23 -9.53 -22.27
CA ALA A 107 -6.47 -9.52 -20.84
C ALA A 107 -7.93 -9.19 -20.58
N GLU A 108 -8.72 -10.24 -20.38
CA GLU A 108 -10.05 -10.16 -19.76
C GLU A 108 -9.94 -9.70 -18.28
N ILE A 109 -8.81 -10.02 -17.63
CA ILE A 109 -8.51 -9.69 -16.24
C ILE A 109 -7.24 -8.83 -16.18
N ILE A 110 -7.31 -7.74 -15.43
CA ILE A 110 -6.19 -6.85 -15.11
C ILE A 110 -5.81 -7.10 -13.65
N GLU A 111 -4.56 -7.46 -13.39
CA GLU A 111 -4.04 -7.57 -12.04
C GLU A 111 -3.42 -6.25 -11.61
N ILE A 112 -3.99 -5.62 -10.59
CA ILE A 112 -3.46 -4.39 -10.00
C ILE A 112 -2.55 -4.79 -8.85
N ARG A 113 -1.28 -4.43 -8.96
CA ARG A 113 -0.22 -4.82 -8.04
C ARG A 113 0.30 -3.59 -7.32
N ALA A 114 0.37 -3.64 -5.99
CA ALA A 114 1.01 -2.62 -5.17
C ALA A 114 2.38 -3.06 -4.70
N TYR A 115 3.37 -2.22 -4.96
CA TYR A 115 4.76 -2.40 -4.61
C TYR A 115 5.19 -1.38 -3.56
N SER A 116 6.18 -1.75 -2.74
CA SER A 116 6.93 -0.77 -1.98
C SER A 116 7.65 0.20 -2.91
N LYS A 117 7.73 1.48 -2.57
CA LYS A 117 8.53 2.44 -3.35
C LYS A 117 10.02 2.32 -3.03
N ALA A 118 10.85 2.13 -4.05
CA ALA A 118 12.31 2.19 -3.95
C ALA A 118 12.81 3.65 -3.82
N GLU A 119 14.09 3.83 -3.49
CA GLU A 119 14.69 5.17 -3.30
C GLU A 119 14.66 6.03 -4.58
N ASP A 120 14.71 5.38 -5.74
CA ASP A 120 14.59 6.02 -7.06
C ASP A 120 13.13 6.28 -7.48
N GLY A 121 12.16 5.90 -6.64
CA GLY A 121 10.73 6.03 -6.90
C GLY A 121 10.12 4.87 -7.69
N SER A 122 10.90 3.86 -8.07
CA SER A 122 10.41 2.70 -8.83
C SER A 122 9.71 1.66 -7.95
N ALA A 123 9.03 0.71 -8.60
CA ALA A 123 8.45 -0.45 -7.93
C ALA A 123 9.54 -1.35 -7.32
N GLY A 124 9.49 -1.50 -5.99
CA GLY A 124 10.32 -2.41 -5.21
C GLY A 124 9.69 -3.79 -5.04
N ASN A 125 9.52 -4.23 -3.79
CA ASN A 125 8.92 -5.54 -3.50
C ASN A 125 7.40 -5.52 -3.64
N LEU A 126 6.82 -6.58 -4.22
CA LEU A 126 5.37 -6.76 -4.29
C LEU A 126 4.81 -6.96 -2.88
N LEU A 127 3.79 -6.17 -2.52
CA LEU A 127 3.14 -6.23 -1.21
C LEU A 127 1.79 -6.93 -1.29
N THR A 128 0.98 -6.57 -2.29
CA THR A 128 -0.34 -7.17 -2.50
C THR A 128 -0.78 -6.98 -3.95
N SER A 129 -1.67 -7.84 -4.44
CA SER A 129 -2.28 -7.71 -5.76
C SER A 129 -3.75 -8.11 -5.74
N HIS A 130 -4.55 -7.46 -6.59
CA HIS A 130 -5.95 -7.79 -6.78
C HIS A 130 -6.31 -7.79 -8.25
N ASN A 131 -7.13 -8.76 -8.63
CA ASN A 131 -7.70 -8.82 -9.96
C ASN A 131 -8.88 -7.84 -10.07
N ALA A 132 -8.87 -7.06 -11.14
CA ALA A 132 -9.98 -6.28 -11.63
C ALA A 132 -10.38 -6.83 -13.00
N THR A 133 -11.68 -6.98 -13.22
CA THR A 133 -12.22 -7.26 -14.55
C THR A 133 -12.54 -5.92 -15.22
N TRP A 134 -12.49 -5.89 -16.55
CA TRP A 134 -13.12 -4.79 -17.29
C TRP A 134 -14.55 -4.61 -16.79
N PRO A 135 -15.02 -3.37 -16.56
CA PRO A 135 -16.40 -3.16 -16.17
C PRO A 135 -17.31 -3.64 -17.30
N GLU A 136 -17.97 -4.77 -17.07
CA GLU A 136 -19.08 -5.22 -17.91
C GLU A 136 -20.33 -4.40 -17.58
N HIS A 137 -21.23 -4.31 -18.55
CA HIS A 137 -22.53 -3.64 -18.44
C HIS A 137 -23.37 -4.17 -17.27
#